data_AF-A0A7S4GAW6-F1
#
_entry.id   AF-A0A7S4GAW6-F1
#
_cell.length_a   1.000
_cell.length_b   1.000
_cell.length_c   1.000
_cell.angle_alpha   90.00
_cell.angle_beta   90.00
_cell.angle_gamma   90.00
#
_symmetry.space_group_name_H-M   'P 1'
#
loop_
_entity.id
_entity.type
_entity.pdbx_description
1 polymer ?
#
loop_
_entity_poly.entity_id
_entity_poly.type
_entity_poly.pdbx_seq_one_letter_code
_entity_poly.pdbx_strand_id
1 'polypeptide(L)'
;IFFRPDTMTDFEAEQAAELEALEAIYNEDLQTLAPGHWLITLSRDDADRVFRVQLDVECPPNYPEVPPALRVIPLRDVTEGQADTLTAEVCAAAEGCVGDVMVFGLVSQLQASLEDLSYCGPAPGQTDDHRPANAAEEDAWPDPSRWADPLEVEGVGNRLTNSAKRSFKALLMCNAREGLAPTCVLRCILEFLSRLPELKLVQELEGHTEWVYCMLKFQDRLWTGSFDSQICVWDAAGQCVQRCVGHRSWVYCLTAVGDKVWSGSVDGSIRIWDAAGQCVNFMKTHIDAVNALLVWDEHVFSASGDATISVWSEDGELLRRCRGHKDAVLCLAYHADAVWSGSGDKTMRMWDYDGDSLMVCNDHQKTVTCLLRAGGALWSGSHDGTVRLWDDSGFNFKTIARSQAAISCLALVGDRVWAGCGGGQVLICDLKGECLRKCSGHRGWVHAIVGVDGQVWSGAGDDSLILWDAAGHTLRETAEKGNNPKALCEFAGRVWTGGVDGVIKIWE
;
A
#
# COMPACT_ATOMS: atom_id res chain seq x y z
N ILE A 1 9.45 -20.44 -30.19
CA ILE A 1 8.97 -21.36 -31.26
C ILE A 1 10.00 -22.48 -31.34
N PHE A 2 9.63 -23.74 -31.06
CA PHE A 2 10.56 -24.87 -31.07
C PHE A 2 10.72 -25.48 -32.48
N PHE A 3 11.95 -25.86 -32.84
CA PHE A 3 12.25 -26.92 -33.80
C PHE A 3 13.12 -28.00 -33.16
N ARG A 4 12.91 -29.26 -33.56
CA ARG A 4 13.65 -30.45 -33.09
C ARG A 4 15.12 -30.41 -33.55
N PRO A 5 16.09 -30.82 -32.70
CA PRO A 5 17.49 -30.88 -33.08
C PRO A 5 17.82 -32.23 -33.73
N ASP A 6 17.95 -32.24 -35.05
CA ASP A 6 18.71 -33.27 -35.78
C ASP A 6 19.74 -32.56 -36.66
N THR A 7 20.76 -31.96 -36.03
CA THR A 7 22.14 -31.74 -36.54
C THR A 7 22.91 -30.86 -35.55
N MET A 8 23.85 -31.45 -34.81
CA MET A 8 24.88 -30.71 -34.08
C MET A 8 25.84 -30.08 -35.08
N THR A 9 25.91 -28.74 -35.14
CA THR A 9 27.15 -27.96 -35.40
C THR A 9 26.98 -26.44 -35.26
N ASP A 10 25.76 -25.89 -35.20
CA ASP A 10 25.56 -24.42 -35.14
C ASP A 10 25.17 -23.88 -33.74
N PHE A 11 25.28 -24.71 -32.69
CA PHE A 11 24.69 -24.45 -31.36
C PHE A 11 25.48 -23.44 -30.48
N GLU A 12 26.75 -23.17 -30.77
CA GLU A 12 27.59 -22.32 -29.90
C GLU A 12 27.46 -20.82 -30.18
N ALA A 13 27.01 -20.41 -31.38
CA ALA A 13 26.88 -19.00 -31.75
C ALA A 13 25.53 -18.39 -31.31
N GLU A 14 24.46 -19.19 -31.28
CA GLU A 14 23.12 -18.75 -30.84
C GLU A 14 23.06 -18.56 -29.31
N GLN A 15 23.76 -19.40 -28.54
CA GLN A 15 23.86 -19.24 -27.08
C GLN A 15 24.61 -17.97 -26.67
N ALA A 16 25.63 -17.55 -27.42
CA ALA A 16 26.38 -16.33 -27.12
C ALA A 16 25.53 -15.06 -27.33
N ALA A 17 24.68 -15.04 -28.38
CA ALA A 17 23.78 -13.93 -28.65
C ALA A 17 22.59 -13.88 -27.66
N GLU A 18 22.10 -15.03 -27.20
CA GLU A 18 21.10 -15.11 -26.13
C GLU A 18 21.69 -14.75 -24.76
N LEU A 19 22.95 -15.09 -24.48
CA LEU A 19 23.67 -14.64 -23.28
C LEU A 19 23.89 -13.12 -23.31
N GLU A 20 24.31 -12.55 -24.45
CA GLU A 20 24.44 -11.09 -24.60
C GLU A 20 23.09 -10.37 -24.47
N ALA A 21 21.98 -10.97 -24.94
CA ALA A 21 20.64 -10.42 -24.77
C ALA A 21 20.14 -10.52 -23.31
N LEU A 22 20.45 -11.62 -22.61
CA LEU A 22 20.14 -11.79 -21.19
C LEU A 22 21.02 -10.91 -20.30
N GLU A 23 22.31 -10.73 -20.64
CA GLU A 23 23.20 -9.76 -20.00
C GLU A 23 22.75 -8.33 -20.29
N ALA A 24 22.18 -8.03 -21.47
CA ALA A 24 21.60 -6.73 -21.77
C ALA A 24 20.33 -6.46 -20.95
N ILE A 25 19.45 -7.46 -20.77
CA ILE A 25 18.27 -7.35 -19.88
C ILE A 25 18.70 -7.23 -18.41
N TYR A 26 19.67 -8.03 -17.98
CA TYR A 26 20.27 -7.99 -16.63
C TYR A 26 20.90 -6.62 -16.35
N ASN A 27 21.60 -6.04 -17.34
CA ASN A 27 22.21 -4.72 -17.22
C ASN A 27 21.20 -3.57 -17.35
N GLU A 28 20.10 -3.71 -18.11
CA GLU A 28 19.01 -2.72 -18.14
C GLU A 28 18.28 -2.64 -16.80
N ASP A 29 17.99 -3.78 -16.17
CA ASP A 29 17.35 -3.82 -14.85
C ASP A 29 18.29 -3.31 -13.73
N LEU A 30 19.58 -3.65 -13.78
CA LEU A 30 20.61 -3.13 -12.85
C LEU A 30 20.75 -1.60 -12.92
N GLN A 31 20.68 -1.01 -14.13
CA GLN A 31 20.76 0.45 -14.31
C GLN A 31 19.56 1.22 -13.73
N THR A 32 18.48 0.53 -13.36
CA THR A 32 17.29 1.14 -12.74
C THR A 32 17.25 1.04 -11.21
N LEU A 33 18.19 0.31 -10.60
CA LEU A 33 18.29 0.19 -9.15
C LEU A 33 18.86 1.48 -8.55
N ALA A 34 18.14 2.10 -7.62
CA ALA A 34 18.66 3.24 -6.88
C ALA A 34 19.79 2.78 -5.93
N PRO A 35 20.75 3.64 -5.55
CA PRO A 35 21.77 3.28 -4.56
C PRO A 35 21.13 2.80 -3.24
N GLY A 36 21.56 1.64 -2.73
CA GLY A 36 21.05 1.03 -1.49
C GLY A 36 20.34 -0.33 -1.65
N HIS A 37 20.31 -0.92 -2.84
CA HIS A 37 19.73 -2.25 -3.08
C HIS A 37 20.79 -3.35 -3.03
N TRP A 38 20.40 -4.53 -2.52
CA TRP A 38 21.22 -5.74 -2.54
C TRP A 38 20.68 -6.70 -3.60
N LEU A 39 21.52 -7.11 -4.55
CA LEU A 39 21.19 -8.14 -5.53
C LEU A 39 21.85 -9.45 -5.11
N ILE A 40 21.04 -10.43 -4.74
CA ILE A 40 21.49 -11.80 -4.52
C ILE A 40 21.09 -12.62 -5.74
N THR A 41 22.03 -12.88 -6.62
CA THR A 41 21.85 -13.77 -7.77
C THR A 41 22.22 -15.19 -7.39
N LEU A 42 21.29 -16.11 -7.61
CA LEU A 42 21.50 -17.54 -7.45
C LEU A 42 21.53 -18.16 -8.85
N SER A 43 22.71 -18.55 -9.31
CA SER A 43 22.89 -19.21 -10.61
C SER A 43 23.20 -20.68 -10.42
N ARG A 44 22.66 -21.52 -11.31
CA ARG A 44 22.96 -22.96 -11.38
C ARG A 44 23.81 -23.18 -12.62
N ASP A 45 25.02 -23.72 -12.43
CA ASP A 45 25.84 -24.15 -13.54
C ASP A 45 25.48 -25.60 -13.92
N ASP A 46 24.89 -25.79 -15.09
CA ASP A 46 24.41 -27.10 -15.55
C ASP A 46 25.54 -28.08 -15.89
N ALA A 47 26.76 -27.59 -16.13
CA ALA A 47 27.92 -28.45 -16.36
C ALA A 47 28.36 -29.16 -15.06
N ASP A 48 28.20 -28.50 -13.92
CA ASP A 48 28.81 -28.90 -12.65
C ASP A 48 27.81 -29.19 -11.52
N ARG A 49 26.50 -28.95 -11.76
CA ARG A 49 25.40 -29.08 -10.78
C ARG A 49 25.66 -28.31 -9.48
N VAL A 50 26.20 -27.10 -9.60
CA VAL A 50 26.50 -26.25 -8.44
C VAL A 50 25.76 -24.95 -8.49
N PHE A 51 25.11 -24.67 -7.38
CA PHE A 51 24.54 -23.37 -7.07
C PHE A 51 25.67 -22.42 -6.69
N ARG A 52 25.81 -21.35 -7.44
CA ARG A 52 26.68 -20.23 -7.13
C ARG A 52 25.80 -19.12 -6.57
N VAL A 53 26.17 -18.64 -5.39
CA VAL A 53 25.60 -17.41 -4.83
C VAL A 53 26.52 -16.28 -5.25
N GLN A 54 26.00 -15.32 -5.98
CA GLN A 54 26.66 -14.07 -6.29
C GLN A 54 25.92 -12.97 -5.50
N LEU A 55 26.66 -12.30 -4.63
CA LEU A 55 26.21 -11.12 -3.89
C LEU A 55 26.81 -9.91 -4.62
N ASP A 56 25.99 -9.21 -5.37
CA ASP A 56 26.37 -7.92 -5.96
C ASP A 56 25.91 -6.80 -5.04
N VAL A 57 26.89 -6.04 -4.56
CA VAL A 57 26.71 -4.89 -3.66
C VAL A 57 27.10 -3.64 -4.43
N GLU A 58 26.13 -2.86 -4.90
CA GLU A 58 26.43 -1.51 -5.40
C GLU A 58 26.31 -0.47 -4.29
N CYS A 59 27.45 0.13 -3.96
CA CYS A 59 27.55 1.21 -2.98
C CYS A 59 27.28 2.58 -3.63
N PRO A 60 26.68 3.55 -2.90
CA PRO A 60 26.57 4.92 -3.37
C PRO A 60 27.96 5.56 -3.61
N PRO A 61 28.11 6.45 -4.60
CA PRO A 61 29.40 7.05 -4.97
C PRO A 61 30.07 7.93 -3.88
N ASN A 62 29.44 8.12 -2.72
CA ASN A 62 29.91 9.02 -1.65
C ASN A 62 30.49 8.31 -0.41
N TYR A 63 30.64 6.97 -0.41
CA TYR A 63 31.30 6.23 0.68
C TYR A 63 32.65 5.64 0.20
N PRO A 64 33.81 6.15 0.65
CA PRO A 64 35.12 5.74 0.09
C PRO A 64 35.71 4.44 0.65
N GLU A 65 35.08 3.77 1.61
CA GLU A 65 35.71 2.63 2.32
C GLU A 65 34.74 1.45 2.52
N VAL A 66 34.48 0.69 1.46
CA VAL A 66 34.05 -0.72 1.56
C VAL A 66 34.91 -1.53 0.57
N PRO A 67 35.48 -2.69 0.96
CA PRO A 67 36.39 -3.42 0.07
C PRO A 67 35.64 -3.93 -1.17
N PRO A 68 36.19 -3.80 -2.39
CA PRO A 68 35.63 -4.43 -3.56
C PRO A 68 35.98 -5.91 -3.49
N ALA A 69 35.00 -6.77 -3.27
CA ALA A 69 35.19 -8.21 -3.43
C ALA A 69 33.89 -8.89 -3.82
N LEU A 70 33.66 -8.95 -5.13
CA LEU A 70 32.81 -9.94 -5.75
C LEU A 70 33.33 -11.33 -5.32
N ARG A 71 32.65 -11.99 -4.38
CA ARG A 71 33.00 -13.35 -3.92
C ARG A 71 31.97 -14.33 -4.46
N VAL A 72 32.34 -15.03 -5.53
CA VAL A 72 31.63 -16.22 -6.01
C VAL A 72 32.05 -17.39 -5.12
N ILE A 73 31.13 -17.91 -4.30
CA ILE A 73 31.42 -19.03 -3.41
C ILE A 73 30.66 -20.27 -3.91
N PRO A 74 31.36 -21.33 -4.33
CA PRO A 74 30.72 -22.59 -4.67
C PRO A 74 30.07 -23.20 -3.41
N LEU A 75 28.77 -23.48 -3.44
CA LEU A 75 28.02 -24.03 -2.30
C LEU A 75 28.56 -25.36 -1.76
N ARG A 76 29.35 -26.07 -2.56
CA ARG A 76 30.03 -27.32 -2.18
C ARG A 76 31.24 -27.13 -1.25
N ASP A 77 31.76 -25.91 -1.12
CA ASP A 77 33.02 -25.62 -0.42
C ASP A 77 32.86 -24.76 0.85
N VAL A 78 31.62 -24.46 1.26
CA VAL A 78 31.35 -23.63 2.45
C VAL A 78 31.29 -24.51 3.70
N THR A 79 32.33 -24.43 4.52
CA THR A 79 32.31 -25.03 5.87
C THR A 79 31.47 -24.21 6.84
N GLU A 80 30.99 -24.83 7.92
CA GLU A 80 30.09 -24.20 8.91
C GLU A 80 30.68 -22.88 9.48
N GLY A 81 31.98 -22.83 9.76
CA GLY A 81 32.66 -21.61 10.22
C GLY A 81 32.85 -20.53 9.15
N GLN A 82 32.88 -20.88 7.87
CA GLN A 82 32.90 -19.91 6.76
C GLN A 82 31.51 -19.31 6.52
N ALA A 83 30.44 -20.08 6.79
CA ALA A 83 29.08 -19.58 6.76
C ALA A 83 28.85 -18.50 7.82
N ASP A 84 29.24 -18.75 9.08
CA ASP A 84 29.11 -17.76 10.18
C ASP A 84 29.87 -16.46 9.89
N THR A 85 31.04 -16.56 9.25
CA THR A 85 31.83 -15.40 8.83
C THR A 85 31.15 -14.62 7.70
N LEU A 86 30.56 -15.31 6.72
CA LEU A 86 29.76 -14.67 5.68
C LEU A 86 28.50 -14.02 6.24
N THR A 87 27.82 -14.67 7.19
CA THR A 87 26.66 -14.11 7.88
C THR A 87 27.05 -12.84 8.61
N ALA A 88 28.19 -12.83 9.31
CA ALA A 88 28.68 -11.65 10.01
C ALA A 88 29.06 -10.51 9.05
N GLU A 89 29.69 -10.81 7.90
CA GLU A 89 30.03 -9.81 6.87
C GLU A 89 28.78 -9.22 6.20
N VAL A 90 27.80 -10.07 5.83
CA VAL A 90 26.51 -9.63 5.24
C VAL A 90 25.69 -8.85 6.26
N CYS A 91 25.64 -9.28 7.54
CA CYS A 91 24.94 -8.57 8.60
C CYS A 91 25.60 -7.22 8.92
N ALA A 92 26.93 -7.16 9.00
CA ALA A 92 27.66 -5.91 9.26
C ALA A 92 27.51 -4.90 8.11
N ALA A 93 27.40 -5.37 6.87
CA ALA A 93 27.17 -4.51 5.71
C ALA A 93 25.70 -4.06 5.59
N ALA A 94 24.75 -4.84 6.12
CA ALA A 94 23.34 -4.49 6.18
C ALA A 94 22.95 -3.58 7.36
N GLU A 95 23.66 -3.66 8.50
CA GLU A 95 23.47 -2.75 9.65
C GLU A 95 23.68 -1.27 9.28
N GLY A 96 24.32 -0.97 8.16
CA GLY A 96 24.53 0.39 7.63
C GLY A 96 23.50 0.89 6.61
N CYS A 97 22.60 0.05 6.08
CA CYS A 97 21.77 0.38 4.92
C CYS A 97 20.31 -0.08 5.08
N VAL A 98 19.38 0.88 5.13
CA VAL A 98 17.93 0.62 5.13
C VAL A 98 17.46 0.53 3.67
N GLY A 99 17.36 -0.68 3.11
CA GLY A 99 16.94 -0.90 1.71
C GLY A 99 16.49 -2.33 1.42
N ASP A 100 15.68 -2.49 0.38
CA ASP A 100 15.05 -3.74 -0.04
C ASP A 100 16.06 -4.83 -0.41
N VAL A 101 15.72 -6.08 -0.09
CA VAL A 101 16.48 -7.28 -0.48
C VAL A 101 15.70 -7.99 -1.58
N MET A 102 16.16 -7.85 -2.82
CA MET A 102 15.59 -8.58 -3.95
C MET A 102 16.33 -9.90 -4.14
N VAL A 103 15.66 -11.01 -3.80
CA VAL A 103 16.13 -12.36 -4.14
C VAL A 103 15.64 -12.68 -5.56
N PHE A 104 16.47 -12.39 -6.56
CA PHE A 104 16.26 -12.86 -7.93
C PHE A 104 16.79 -14.29 -8.08
N GLY A 105 15.87 -15.26 -7.99
CA GLY A 105 16.10 -16.57 -8.57
C GLY A 105 15.89 -16.48 -10.07
N LEU A 106 16.85 -16.98 -10.87
CA LEU A 106 16.78 -17.02 -12.33
C LEU A 106 15.61 -17.92 -12.78
N VAL A 107 14.40 -17.36 -12.86
CA VAL A 107 13.17 -18.12 -13.20
C VAL A 107 12.99 -18.28 -14.71
N SER A 108 13.74 -17.61 -15.59
CA SER A 108 13.54 -17.78 -17.04
C SER A 108 13.97 -19.16 -17.58
N GLN A 109 15.07 -19.75 -17.08
CA GLN A 109 15.46 -21.13 -17.45
C GLN A 109 14.76 -22.20 -16.60
N LEU A 110 14.39 -21.88 -15.36
CA LEU A 110 13.63 -22.78 -14.49
C LEU A 110 12.17 -22.89 -14.89
N GLN A 111 11.53 -21.85 -15.42
CA GLN A 111 10.13 -21.89 -15.85
C GLN A 111 9.96 -22.73 -17.11
N ALA A 112 10.92 -22.71 -18.04
CA ALA A 112 10.95 -23.64 -19.17
C ALA A 112 11.20 -25.10 -18.73
N SER A 113 12.06 -25.32 -17.72
CA SER A 113 12.34 -26.66 -17.19
C SER A 113 11.23 -27.19 -16.24
N LEU A 114 10.48 -26.30 -15.57
CA LEU A 114 9.39 -26.64 -14.67
C LEU A 114 8.07 -26.89 -15.41
N GLU A 115 7.85 -26.27 -16.57
CA GLU A 115 6.74 -26.66 -17.46
C GLU A 115 6.95 -28.09 -17.99
N ASP A 116 8.17 -28.50 -18.31
CA ASP A 116 8.49 -29.89 -18.69
C ASP A 116 8.40 -30.87 -17.51
N LEU A 117 8.73 -30.46 -16.28
CA LEU A 117 8.58 -31.30 -15.07
C LEU A 117 7.14 -31.33 -14.50
N SER A 118 6.29 -30.36 -14.86
CA SER A 118 4.85 -30.42 -14.60
C SER A 118 4.11 -31.44 -15.49
N TYR A 119 4.80 -31.96 -16.52
CA TYR A 119 4.31 -32.98 -17.44
C TYR A 119 4.82 -34.39 -17.17
N CYS A 120 5.60 -34.60 -16.12
CA CYS A 120 5.91 -35.95 -15.64
C CYS A 120 4.81 -36.42 -14.69
N GLY A 121 3.80 -37.08 -15.27
CA GLY A 121 2.92 -37.98 -14.51
C GLY A 121 3.72 -38.98 -13.67
N PRO A 122 3.08 -39.62 -12.68
CA PRO A 122 3.78 -40.51 -11.76
C PRO A 122 4.52 -41.62 -12.51
N ALA A 123 5.62 -42.10 -11.94
CA ALA A 123 6.34 -43.27 -12.43
C ALA A 123 5.35 -44.42 -12.74
N PRO A 124 5.58 -45.21 -13.80
CA PRO A 124 4.59 -46.18 -14.27
C PRO A 124 4.27 -47.18 -13.17
N GLY A 125 3.07 -47.04 -12.56
CA GLY A 125 2.57 -47.96 -11.54
C GLY A 125 1.84 -47.36 -10.34
N GLN A 126 1.76 -46.03 -10.16
CA GLN A 126 0.96 -45.43 -9.08
C GLN A 126 -0.11 -44.49 -9.61
N THR A 127 -1.37 -44.83 -9.36
CA THR A 127 -2.53 -43.97 -9.60
C THR A 127 -2.89 -43.29 -8.27
N ASP A 128 -2.63 -42.00 -8.15
CA ASP A 128 -3.36 -41.16 -7.20
C ASP A 128 -3.73 -39.83 -7.87
N ASP A 129 -5.04 -39.64 -8.02
CA ASP A 129 -5.70 -38.42 -8.50
C ASP A 129 -5.65 -37.36 -7.40
N HIS A 130 -4.58 -36.56 -7.34
CA HIS A 130 -4.57 -35.33 -6.54
C HIS A 130 -4.03 -34.16 -7.37
N ARG A 131 -4.93 -33.56 -8.16
CA ARG A 131 -4.82 -32.13 -8.51
C ARG A 131 -5.27 -31.33 -7.29
N PRO A 132 -4.52 -30.30 -6.86
CA PRO A 132 -5.03 -29.38 -5.84
C PRO A 132 -6.25 -28.65 -6.38
N ALA A 133 -7.31 -28.59 -5.58
CA ALA A 133 -8.66 -28.23 -6.03
C ALA A 133 -9.05 -26.77 -5.73
N ASN A 134 -8.17 -25.98 -5.10
CA ASN A 134 -8.50 -24.63 -4.64
C ASN A 134 -7.27 -23.73 -4.40
N ALA A 135 -7.49 -22.41 -4.47
CA ALA A 135 -6.49 -21.36 -4.22
C ALA A 135 -5.89 -21.38 -2.79
N ALA A 136 -6.49 -22.14 -1.86
CA ALA A 136 -5.98 -22.31 -0.51
C ALA A 136 -4.73 -23.23 -0.46
N GLU A 137 -4.57 -24.14 -1.42
CA GLU A 137 -3.41 -25.04 -1.49
C GLU A 137 -2.16 -24.37 -2.11
N GLU A 138 -2.31 -23.28 -2.88
CA GLU A 138 -1.17 -22.46 -3.36
C GLU A 138 -0.52 -21.63 -2.22
N ASP A 139 -1.31 -21.26 -1.21
CA ASP A 139 -0.82 -20.51 -0.05
C ASP A 139 -0.16 -21.40 1.01
N ALA A 140 -0.37 -22.73 0.98
CA ALA A 140 0.26 -23.66 1.90
C ALA A 140 1.79 -23.70 1.75
N TRP A 141 2.51 -23.82 2.87
CA TRP A 141 3.95 -24.09 2.85
C TRP A 141 4.21 -25.54 2.44
N PRO A 142 5.31 -25.85 1.72
CA PRO A 142 5.70 -27.24 1.46
C PRO A 142 5.83 -28.02 2.78
N ASP A 143 5.75 -29.36 2.73
CA ASP A 143 5.73 -30.23 3.92
C ASP A 143 6.85 -29.87 4.93
N PRO A 144 6.50 -29.31 6.10
CA PRO A 144 7.44 -28.78 7.06
C PRO A 144 8.41 -29.83 7.61
N SER A 145 8.03 -31.12 7.62
CA SER A 145 8.82 -32.18 8.23
C SER A 145 10.17 -32.47 7.53
N ARG A 146 10.43 -31.85 6.37
CA ARG A 146 11.67 -32.00 5.62
C ARG A 146 12.78 -31.02 6.03
N TRP A 147 12.50 -30.08 6.93
CA TRP A 147 13.45 -29.07 7.36
C TRP A 147 13.87 -29.26 8.81
N ALA A 148 15.09 -28.82 9.13
CA ALA A 148 15.66 -28.93 10.47
C ALA A 148 14.91 -28.08 11.52
N ASP A 149 14.37 -26.92 11.10
CA ASP A 149 13.47 -26.08 11.90
C ASP A 149 12.32 -25.54 11.02
N PRO A 150 11.15 -26.21 11.02
CA PRO A 150 10.05 -25.84 10.15
C PRO A 150 9.31 -24.57 10.58
N LEU A 151 9.34 -24.26 11.88
CA LEU A 151 8.70 -23.06 12.44
C LEU A 151 9.49 -21.80 12.10
N GLU A 152 10.82 -21.91 12.04
CA GLU A 152 11.69 -20.82 11.60
C GLU A 152 11.47 -20.48 10.12
N VAL A 153 11.37 -21.50 9.25
CA VAL A 153 11.13 -21.33 7.81
C VAL A 153 9.76 -20.69 7.54
N GLU A 154 8.72 -21.17 8.22
CA GLU A 154 7.38 -20.61 8.11
C GLU A 154 7.30 -19.18 8.69
N GLY A 155 7.96 -18.95 9.83
CA GLY A 155 8.05 -17.63 10.47
C GLY A 155 8.72 -16.59 9.58
N VAL A 156 9.91 -16.89 9.05
CA VAL A 156 10.65 -16.01 8.14
C VAL A 156 9.91 -15.85 6.81
N GLY A 157 9.37 -16.94 6.29
CA GLY A 157 8.55 -16.94 5.11
C GLY A 157 7.33 -16.02 5.21
N ASN A 158 6.69 -15.95 6.38
CA ASN A 158 5.55 -15.08 6.61
C ASN A 158 5.92 -13.59 6.68
N ARG A 159 7.19 -13.25 6.95
CA ARG A 159 7.74 -11.88 7.01
C ARG A 159 8.12 -11.28 5.65
N LEU A 160 8.24 -12.12 4.62
CA LEU A 160 8.58 -11.66 3.27
C LEU A 160 7.39 -10.97 2.60
N THR A 161 7.64 -10.03 1.69
CA THR A 161 6.58 -9.53 0.80
C THR A 161 6.01 -10.67 -0.03
N ASN A 162 4.77 -10.56 -0.52
CA ASN A 162 4.15 -11.64 -1.31
C ASN A 162 4.97 -12.04 -2.55
N SER A 163 5.69 -11.09 -3.15
CA SER A 163 6.64 -11.37 -4.25
C SER A 163 7.83 -12.20 -3.76
N ALA A 164 8.47 -11.77 -2.66
CA ALA A 164 9.59 -12.49 -2.07
C ALA A 164 9.19 -13.87 -1.50
N LYS A 165 7.96 -14.04 -1.00
CA LYS A 165 7.41 -15.34 -0.56
C LYS A 165 7.41 -16.36 -1.69
N ARG A 166 7.05 -15.96 -2.92
CA ARG A 166 7.03 -16.87 -4.08
C ARG A 166 8.42 -17.34 -4.46
N SER A 167 9.38 -16.41 -4.56
CA SER A 167 10.78 -16.73 -4.82
C SER A 167 11.38 -17.63 -3.73
N PHE A 168 11.06 -17.33 -2.47
CA PHE A 168 11.52 -18.11 -1.33
C PHE A 168 10.90 -19.52 -1.27
N LYS A 169 9.60 -19.66 -1.55
CA LYS A 169 8.93 -20.97 -1.71
C LYS A 169 9.52 -21.79 -2.86
N ALA A 170 9.82 -21.16 -3.99
CA ALA A 170 10.46 -21.83 -5.13
C ALA A 170 11.87 -22.34 -4.77
N LEU A 171 12.64 -21.54 -4.03
CA LEU A 171 13.96 -21.92 -3.53
C LEU A 171 13.87 -23.14 -2.58
N LEU A 172 12.93 -23.13 -1.64
CA LEU A 172 12.68 -24.23 -0.71
C LEU A 172 12.28 -25.53 -1.43
N MET A 173 11.40 -25.42 -2.43
CA MET A 173 10.94 -26.55 -3.24
C MET A 173 12.09 -27.20 -4.02
N CYS A 174 13.02 -26.41 -4.56
CA CYS A 174 14.21 -26.92 -5.25
C CYS A 174 15.12 -27.71 -4.31
N ASN A 175 15.43 -27.14 -3.14
CA ASN A 175 16.26 -27.82 -2.13
C ASN A 175 15.63 -29.14 -1.63
N ALA A 176 14.31 -29.13 -1.38
CA ALA A 176 13.59 -30.31 -0.89
C ALA A 176 13.46 -31.46 -1.91
N ARG A 177 13.48 -31.15 -3.21
CA ARG A 177 13.46 -32.15 -4.29
C ARG A 177 14.83 -32.80 -4.51
N GLU A 178 15.92 -32.06 -4.30
CA GLU A 178 17.29 -32.57 -4.50
C GLU A 178 17.85 -33.29 -3.26
N GLY A 179 17.10 -33.37 -2.16
CA GLY A 179 17.54 -34.05 -0.92
C GLY A 179 18.73 -33.37 -0.24
N LEU A 180 19.00 -32.12 -0.61
CA LEU A 180 20.03 -31.29 0.00
C LEU A 180 19.52 -30.85 1.37
N ALA A 181 20.29 -31.14 2.43
CA ALA A 181 20.06 -30.52 3.73
C ALA A 181 20.01 -28.99 3.55
N PRO A 182 19.23 -28.24 4.38
CA PRO A 182 19.23 -26.78 4.34
C PRO A 182 20.67 -26.29 4.30
N THR A 183 21.11 -25.82 3.14
CA THR A 183 22.50 -25.43 2.95
C THR A 183 22.77 -24.27 3.91
N CYS A 184 24.01 -24.13 4.36
CA CYS A 184 24.44 -23.00 5.17
C CYS A 184 23.93 -21.65 4.63
N VAL A 185 23.81 -21.51 3.30
CA VAL A 185 23.22 -20.36 2.60
C VAL A 185 21.74 -20.14 2.93
N LEU A 186 20.90 -21.19 2.98
CA LEU A 186 19.50 -21.04 3.37
C LEU A 186 19.39 -20.58 4.83
N ARG A 187 20.26 -21.09 5.71
CA ARG A 187 20.35 -20.65 7.11
C ARG A 187 20.84 -19.21 7.23
N CYS A 188 21.80 -18.77 6.42
CA CYS A 188 22.25 -17.39 6.36
C CYS A 188 21.15 -16.45 5.87
N ILE A 189 20.38 -16.86 4.85
CA ILE A 189 19.25 -16.07 4.34
C ILE A 189 18.14 -15.99 5.40
N LEU A 190 17.81 -17.10 6.07
CA LEU A 190 16.84 -17.12 7.17
C LEU A 190 17.26 -16.21 8.33
N GLU A 191 18.51 -16.31 8.78
CA GLU A 191 19.08 -15.48 9.85
C GLU A 191 19.19 -14.00 9.47
N PHE A 192 19.45 -13.70 8.21
CA PHE A 192 19.47 -12.34 7.71
C PHE A 192 18.05 -11.74 7.65
N LEU A 193 17.10 -12.48 7.09
CA LEU A 193 15.69 -12.08 7.02
C LEU A 193 15.06 -11.98 8.42
N SER A 194 15.52 -12.78 9.40
CA SER A 194 15.05 -12.70 10.78
C SER A 194 15.47 -11.40 11.49
N ARG A 195 16.52 -10.74 10.99
CA ARG A 195 17.08 -9.47 11.49
C ARG A 195 16.56 -8.23 10.76
N LEU A 196 15.74 -8.37 9.73
CA LEU A 196 15.11 -7.22 9.08
C LEU A 196 14.12 -6.55 10.06
N PRO A 197 14.16 -5.21 10.21
CA PRO A 197 13.26 -4.54 11.13
C PRO A 197 11.81 -4.65 10.62
N GLU A 198 10.92 -5.16 11.46
CA GLU A 198 9.49 -5.34 11.15
C GLU A 198 8.73 -4.01 11.31
N LEU A 199 7.56 -3.88 10.65
CA LEU A 199 6.57 -2.90 11.06
C LEU A 199 6.09 -3.28 12.46
N LYS A 200 6.39 -2.44 13.45
CA LYS A 200 6.14 -2.81 14.83
C LYS A 200 4.79 -2.27 15.25
N LEU A 201 3.87 -3.19 15.57
CA LEU A 201 2.68 -2.84 16.34
C LEU A 201 3.13 -2.43 17.75
N VAL A 202 2.97 -1.16 18.08
CA VAL A 202 3.37 -0.60 19.37
C VAL A 202 2.27 -0.83 20.40
N GLN A 203 1.02 -0.60 20.00
CA GLN A 203 -0.11 -0.61 20.91
C GLN A 203 -1.43 -0.86 20.18
N GLU A 204 -2.32 -1.62 20.81
CA GLU A 204 -3.72 -1.75 20.44
C GLU A 204 -4.59 -1.01 21.46
N LEU A 205 -5.53 -0.21 20.95
CA LEU A 205 -6.41 0.63 21.74
C LEU A 205 -7.84 0.18 21.54
N GLU A 206 -8.38 -0.43 22.59
CA GLU A 206 -9.80 -0.76 22.65
C GLU A 206 -10.60 0.49 23.02
N GLY A 207 -11.55 0.85 22.18
CA GLY A 207 -12.35 2.06 22.36
C GLY A 207 -13.71 1.96 21.71
N HIS A 208 -13.70 1.81 20.39
CA HIS A 208 -14.91 1.64 19.60
C HIS A 208 -15.36 0.19 19.59
N THR A 209 -16.66 -0.03 19.36
CA THR A 209 -17.24 -1.38 19.26
C THR A 209 -17.48 -1.82 17.82
N GLU A 210 -17.29 -0.92 16.86
CA GLU A 210 -17.55 -1.09 15.44
C GLU A 210 -16.52 -0.28 14.63
N TRP A 211 -16.61 -0.35 13.30
CA TRP A 211 -15.60 0.13 12.36
C TRP A 211 -15.21 1.59 12.61
N VAL A 212 -13.91 1.86 12.70
CA VAL A 212 -13.38 3.23 12.77
C VAL A 212 -13.24 3.76 11.34
N TYR A 213 -14.08 4.72 10.96
CA TYR A 213 -14.20 5.15 9.56
C TYR A 213 -13.47 6.47 9.26
N CYS A 214 -13.34 7.35 10.25
CA CYS A 214 -12.68 8.63 10.08
C CYS A 214 -11.80 8.99 11.27
N MET A 215 -10.71 9.70 11.00
CA MET A 215 -9.73 10.13 12.00
C MET A 215 -9.35 11.58 11.71
N LEU A 216 -9.23 12.38 12.76
CA LEU A 216 -8.84 13.79 12.66
C LEU A 216 -7.87 14.13 13.78
N LYS A 217 -6.67 14.56 13.42
CA LYS A 217 -5.76 15.23 14.34
C LYS A 217 -6.26 16.65 14.57
N PHE A 218 -6.57 16.98 15.82
CA PHE A 218 -6.98 18.31 16.22
C PHE A 218 -6.29 18.67 17.53
N GLN A 219 -5.48 19.73 17.50
CA GLN A 219 -4.59 20.10 18.61
C GLN A 219 -3.70 18.89 18.99
N ASP A 220 -3.50 18.64 20.29
CA ASP A 220 -2.71 17.53 20.83
C ASP A 220 -3.54 16.26 21.05
N ARG A 221 -4.58 16.06 20.25
CA ARG A 221 -5.53 14.94 20.35
C ARG A 221 -5.86 14.37 18.99
N LEU A 222 -6.19 13.08 18.99
CA LEU A 222 -6.74 12.38 17.85
C LEU A 222 -8.22 12.10 18.10
N TRP A 223 -9.08 12.51 17.18
CA TRP A 223 -10.51 12.27 17.20
C TRP A 223 -10.84 11.16 16.21
N THR A 224 -11.57 10.14 16.64
CA THR A 224 -11.93 8.99 15.81
C THR A 224 -13.43 8.79 15.78
N GLY A 225 -14.02 8.75 14.59
CA GLY A 225 -15.44 8.49 14.38
C GLY A 225 -15.69 7.06 13.92
N SER A 226 -16.71 6.42 14.48
CA SER A 226 -17.00 5.01 14.24
C SER A 226 -18.46 4.76 13.85
N PHE A 227 -18.69 3.55 13.34
CA PHE A 227 -20.01 2.98 13.10
C PHE A 227 -20.77 2.67 14.40
N ASP A 228 -20.13 2.74 15.57
CA ASP A 228 -20.80 2.66 16.87
C ASP A 228 -21.59 3.94 17.24
N SER A 229 -21.63 4.93 16.33
CA SER A 229 -22.27 6.24 16.50
C SER A 229 -21.60 7.16 17.52
N GLN A 230 -20.38 6.83 17.96
CA GLN A 230 -19.61 7.61 18.91
C GLN A 230 -18.35 8.18 18.28
N ILE A 231 -17.78 9.16 18.97
CA ILE A 231 -16.46 9.69 18.68
C ILE A 231 -15.60 9.49 19.92
N CYS A 232 -14.44 8.84 19.77
CA CYS A 232 -13.45 8.74 20.83
C CYS A 232 -12.35 9.78 20.63
N VAL A 233 -11.86 10.36 21.72
CA VAL A 233 -10.74 11.30 21.71
C VAL A 233 -9.57 10.67 22.44
N TRP A 234 -8.41 10.67 21.79
CA TRP A 234 -7.20 9.98 22.25
C TRP A 234 -6.07 10.98 22.50
N ASP A 235 -5.29 10.72 23.54
CA ASP A 235 -4.01 11.40 23.73
C ASP A 235 -2.85 10.64 23.04
N ALA A 236 -1.67 11.27 23.01
CA ALA A 236 -0.48 10.68 22.40
C ALA A 236 0.02 9.40 23.10
N ALA A 237 -0.45 9.10 24.31
CA ALA A 237 -0.14 7.89 25.05
C ALA A 237 -1.13 6.74 24.76
N GLY A 238 -2.12 6.96 23.89
CA GLY A 238 -3.13 5.96 23.56
C GLY A 238 -4.28 5.87 24.56
N GLN A 239 -4.41 6.81 25.50
CA GLN A 239 -5.55 6.80 26.41
C GLN A 239 -6.77 7.47 25.77
N CYS A 240 -7.92 6.82 25.87
CA CYS A 240 -9.20 7.43 25.52
C CYS A 240 -9.57 8.45 26.61
N VAL A 241 -9.33 9.74 26.32
CA VAL A 241 -9.55 10.83 27.28
C VAL A 241 -11.00 11.32 27.29
N GLN A 242 -11.73 11.20 26.18
CA GLN A 242 -13.13 11.60 26.07
C GLN A 242 -13.91 10.68 25.13
N ARG A 243 -15.22 10.61 25.37
CA ARG A 243 -16.20 9.96 24.48
C ARG A 243 -17.33 10.92 24.19
N CYS A 244 -17.47 11.30 22.93
CA CYS A 244 -18.50 12.21 22.47
C CYS A 244 -19.70 11.39 21.99
N VAL A 245 -20.76 11.38 22.79
CA VAL A 245 -21.97 10.59 22.52
C VAL A 245 -23.10 11.52 22.09
N GLY A 246 -23.79 11.17 21.00
CA GLY A 246 -24.99 11.92 20.59
C GLY A 246 -25.51 11.60 19.19
N HIS A 247 -24.66 11.19 18.25
CA HIS A 247 -25.13 10.71 16.96
C HIS A 247 -25.98 9.44 17.13
N ARG A 248 -26.92 9.22 16.20
CA ARG A 248 -27.85 8.08 16.21
C ARG A 248 -27.51 7.03 15.18
N SER A 249 -26.45 7.27 14.40
CA SER A 249 -25.91 6.36 13.40
C SER A 249 -24.43 6.66 13.19
N TRP A 250 -23.82 5.96 12.24
CA TRP A 250 -22.39 5.98 11.95
C TRP A 250 -21.83 7.39 11.77
N VAL A 251 -20.63 7.63 12.28
CA VAL A 251 -19.90 8.89 12.08
C VAL A 251 -18.98 8.72 10.88
N TYR A 252 -19.25 9.47 9.80
CA TYR A 252 -18.56 9.32 8.51
C TYR A 252 -17.44 10.31 8.31
N CYS A 253 -17.54 11.51 8.86
CA CYS A 253 -16.56 12.55 8.63
C CYS A 253 -16.38 13.43 9.87
N LEU A 254 -15.15 13.92 10.01
CA LEU A 254 -14.74 14.85 11.05
C LEU A 254 -14.00 16.02 10.38
N THR A 255 -14.19 17.23 10.89
CA THR A 255 -13.36 18.38 10.55
C THR A 255 -13.25 19.31 11.76
N ALA A 256 -12.44 20.36 11.66
CA ALA A 256 -12.31 21.35 12.74
C ALA A 256 -12.22 22.77 12.17
N VAL A 257 -12.88 23.70 12.86
CA VAL A 257 -12.86 25.14 12.57
C VAL A 257 -12.78 25.88 13.91
N GLY A 258 -11.91 26.89 14.00
CA GLY A 258 -11.58 27.53 15.27
C GLY A 258 -11.13 26.53 16.34
N ASP A 259 -11.80 26.56 17.50
CA ASP A 259 -11.56 25.69 18.65
C ASP A 259 -12.51 24.49 18.74
N LYS A 260 -13.31 24.23 17.68
CA LYS A 260 -14.39 23.24 17.69
C LYS A 260 -14.15 22.13 16.68
N VAL A 261 -14.58 20.93 17.03
CA VAL A 261 -14.63 19.78 16.12
C VAL A 261 -16.05 19.59 15.60
N TRP A 262 -16.19 19.33 14.32
CA TRP A 262 -17.45 19.07 13.64
C TRP A 262 -17.51 17.64 13.18
N SER A 263 -18.65 16.99 13.34
CA SER A 263 -18.88 15.62 12.91
C SER A 263 -20.14 15.48 12.07
N GLY A 264 -20.03 14.72 10.98
CA GLY A 264 -21.15 14.37 10.10
C GLY A 264 -21.48 12.89 10.22
N SER A 265 -22.78 12.56 10.24
CA SER A 265 -23.27 11.20 10.45
C SER A 265 -24.25 10.75 9.37
N VAL A 266 -24.39 9.43 9.25
CA VAL A 266 -25.42 8.74 8.47
C VAL A 266 -26.84 9.13 8.91
N ASP A 267 -27.03 9.61 10.13
CA ASP A 267 -28.35 10.07 10.62
C ASP A 267 -28.82 11.42 10.03
N GLY A 268 -28.03 12.00 9.11
CA GLY A 268 -28.26 13.28 8.45
C GLY A 268 -27.99 14.50 9.34
N SER A 269 -27.43 14.28 10.54
CA SER A 269 -27.08 15.36 11.46
C SER A 269 -25.60 15.70 11.43
N ILE A 270 -25.34 16.94 11.82
CA ILE A 270 -24.03 17.49 12.09
C ILE A 270 -23.99 17.91 13.55
N ARG A 271 -22.91 17.61 14.25
CA ARG A 271 -22.69 18.04 15.63
C ARG A 271 -21.40 18.83 15.74
N ILE A 272 -21.42 19.82 16.61
CA ILE A 272 -20.24 20.61 16.99
C ILE A 272 -19.87 20.22 18.41
N TRP A 273 -18.59 19.98 18.63
CA TRP A 273 -18.00 19.54 19.88
C TRP A 273 -16.95 20.55 20.35
N ASP A 274 -16.95 20.84 21.64
CA ASP A 274 -15.86 21.58 22.27
C ASP A 274 -14.66 20.65 22.57
N ALA A 275 -13.55 21.24 23.01
CA ALA A 275 -12.35 20.49 23.40
C ALA A 275 -12.58 19.52 24.58
N ALA A 276 -13.65 19.69 25.36
CA ALA A 276 -14.04 18.79 26.44
C ALA A 276 -14.90 17.61 25.95
N GLY A 277 -15.22 17.55 24.65
CA GLY A 277 -16.06 16.50 24.05
C GLY A 277 -17.56 16.71 24.28
N GLN A 278 -17.98 17.89 24.73
CA GLN A 278 -19.40 18.22 24.88
C GLN A 278 -19.99 18.72 23.57
N CYS A 279 -21.21 18.28 23.28
CA CYS A 279 -21.93 18.76 22.11
C CYS A 279 -22.46 20.17 22.37
N VAL A 280 -21.82 21.17 21.76
CA VAL A 280 -22.22 22.58 21.87
C VAL A 280 -23.32 22.97 20.89
N ASN A 281 -23.43 22.25 19.77
CA ASN A 281 -24.50 22.47 18.80
C ASN A 281 -24.88 21.17 18.06
N PHE A 282 -26.15 21.07 17.67
CA PHE A 282 -26.72 19.94 16.93
C PHE A 282 -27.61 20.47 15.81
N MET A 283 -27.29 20.08 14.57
CA MET A 283 -27.96 20.51 13.37
C MET A 283 -28.47 19.29 12.61
N LYS A 284 -29.79 19.19 12.42
CA LYS A 284 -30.39 18.14 11.59
C LYS A 284 -31.05 18.77 10.37
N THR A 285 -30.28 18.87 9.28
CA THR A 285 -30.73 19.58 8.06
C THR A 285 -30.64 18.75 6.80
N HIS A 286 -29.76 17.75 6.76
CA HIS A 286 -29.68 16.81 5.66
C HIS A 286 -30.69 15.69 5.85
N ILE A 287 -31.25 15.23 4.73
CA ILE A 287 -32.27 14.17 4.70
C ILE A 287 -31.59 12.79 4.68
N ASP A 288 -30.35 12.73 4.23
CA ASP A 288 -29.53 11.53 4.10
C ASP A 288 -28.13 11.77 4.72
N ALA A 289 -27.29 10.74 4.70
CA ALA A 289 -25.95 10.73 5.30
C ALA A 289 -25.11 11.96 4.94
N VAL A 290 -24.40 12.51 5.93
CA VAL A 290 -23.39 13.54 5.71
C VAL A 290 -22.07 12.83 5.36
N ASN A 291 -21.70 12.86 4.09
CA ASN A 291 -20.59 12.08 3.54
C ASN A 291 -19.23 12.78 3.69
N ALA A 292 -19.20 14.11 3.60
CA ALA A 292 -17.97 14.88 3.73
C ALA A 292 -18.21 16.24 4.38
N LEU A 293 -17.21 16.69 5.13
CA LEU A 293 -17.12 18.03 5.69
C LEU A 293 -15.84 18.69 5.17
N LEU A 294 -15.92 19.98 4.83
CA LEU A 294 -14.80 20.80 4.38
C LEU A 294 -14.87 22.16 5.08
N VAL A 295 -13.71 22.71 5.43
CA VAL A 295 -13.62 24.07 5.96
C VAL A 295 -12.93 24.98 4.94
N TRP A 296 -13.51 26.15 4.73
CA TRP A 296 -12.91 27.22 3.93
C TRP A 296 -13.38 28.58 4.46
N ASP A 297 -12.43 29.48 4.75
CA ASP A 297 -12.67 30.84 5.24
C ASP A 297 -13.61 30.90 6.46
N GLU A 298 -13.35 30.07 7.47
CA GLU A 298 -14.18 29.89 8.69
C GLU A 298 -15.62 29.38 8.45
N HIS A 299 -15.95 29.00 7.22
CA HIS A 299 -17.22 28.36 6.88
C HIS A 299 -17.04 26.85 6.80
N VAL A 300 -18.06 26.12 7.26
CA VAL A 300 -18.12 24.67 7.11
C VAL A 300 -19.08 24.32 5.97
N PHE A 301 -18.63 23.44 5.09
CA PHE A 301 -19.42 22.89 3.99
C PHE A 301 -19.72 21.43 4.29
N SER A 302 -20.98 21.04 4.22
CA SER A 302 -21.40 19.65 4.43
C SER A 302 -22.03 19.07 3.19
N ALA A 303 -21.40 18.04 2.62
CA ALA A 303 -21.91 17.27 1.49
C ALA A 303 -22.71 16.07 1.97
N SER A 304 -23.84 15.79 1.31
CA SER A 304 -24.75 14.72 1.73
C SER A 304 -25.19 13.80 0.59
N GLY A 305 -25.63 12.60 0.99
CA GLY A 305 -26.37 11.66 0.15
C GLY A 305 -27.65 12.24 -0.45
N ASP A 306 -28.19 13.32 0.13
CA ASP A 306 -29.40 14.00 -0.35
C ASP A 306 -29.18 14.89 -1.59
N ALA A 307 -28.01 14.78 -2.23
CA ALA A 307 -27.57 15.54 -3.39
C ALA A 307 -27.41 17.05 -3.16
N THR A 308 -27.33 17.50 -1.90
CA THR A 308 -27.12 18.91 -1.55
C THR A 308 -25.84 19.13 -0.74
N ILE A 309 -25.39 20.39 -0.76
CA ILE A 309 -24.34 20.88 0.13
C ILE A 309 -24.96 21.98 0.99
N SER A 310 -24.67 21.99 2.29
CA SER A 310 -25.06 23.09 3.18
C SER A 310 -23.81 23.88 3.59
N VAL A 311 -23.95 25.20 3.67
CA VAL A 311 -22.88 26.12 4.12
C VAL A 311 -23.24 26.66 5.48
N TRP A 312 -22.31 26.59 6.41
CA TRP A 312 -22.51 26.94 7.81
C TRP A 312 -21.51 27.98 8.28
N SER A 313 -21.94 28.84 9.21
CA SER A 313 -20.99 29.61 10.02
C SER A 313 -20.24 28.71 11.01
N GLU A 314 -19.12 29.18 11.55
CA GLU A 314 -18.37 28.51 12.63
C GLU A 314 -19.20 28.20 13.90
N ASP A 315 -20.34 28.88 14.07
CA ASP A 315 -21.26 28.70 15.19
C ASP A 315 -22.41 27.72 14.89
N GLY A 316 -22.50 27.21 13.66
CA GLY A 316 -23.55 26.27 13.26
C GLY A 316 -24.83 26.92 12.75
N GLU A 317 -24.78 28.19 12.33
CA GLU A 317 -25.90 28.80 11.63
C GLU A 317 -25.90 28.35 10.16
N LEU A 318 -27.04 27.88 9.67
CA LEU A 318 -27.20 27.53 8.25
C LEU A 318 -27.24 28.83 7.43
N LEU A 319 -26.19 29.08 6.66
CA LEU A 319 -26.08 30.27 5.83
C LEU A 319 -26.73 30.04 4.47
N ARG A 320 -26.37 28.95 3.79
CA ARG A 320 -26.81 28.68 2.40
C ARG A 320 -26.98 27.18 2.16
N ARG A 321 -27.65 26.85 1.05
CA ARG A 321 -27.75 25.48 0.54
C ARG A 321 -27.48 25.46 -0.95
N CYS A 322 -26.43 24.76 -1.34
CA CYS A 322 -26.05 24.57 -2.73
C CYS A 322 -26.85 23.39 -3.32
N ARG A 323 -27.62 23.68 -4.37
CA ARG A 323 -28.48 22.69 -5.05
C ARG A 323 -28.09 22.59 -6.51
N GLY A 324 -27.95 21.37 -7.01
CA GLY A 324 -27.66 21.14 -8.42
C GLY A 324 -27.21 19.73 -8.76
N HIS A 325 -26.50 19.06 -7.85
CA HIS A 325 -26.21 17.63 -8.00
C HIS A 325 -27.50 16.82 -8.08
N LYS A 326 -27.44 15.71 -8.81
CA LYS A 326 -28.58 14.82 -9.08
C LYS A 326 -28.50 13.50 -8.30
N ASP A 327 -27.43 13.30 -7.56
CA ASP A 327 -27.14 12.11 -6.77
C ASP A 327 -26.21 12.51 -5.60
N ALA A 328 -25.95 11.57 -4.70
CA ALA A 328 -25.15 11.75 -3.50
C ALA A 328 -23.85 12.53 -3.76
N VAL A 329 -23.61 13.58 -2.96
CA VAL A 329 -22.33 14.29 -2.94
C VAL A 329 -21.39 13.53 -2.00
N LEU A 330 -20.26 13.07 -2.52
CA LEU A 330 -19.39 12.12 -1.82
C LEU A 330 -18.09 12.75 -1.31
N CYS A 331 -17.61 13.79 -1.96
CA CYS A 331 -16.35 14.44 -1.62
C CYS A 331 -16.40 15.94 -1.89
N LEU A 332 -15.59 16.67 -1.12
CA LEU A 332 -15.43 18.11 -1.21
C LEU A 332 -13.94 18.45 -1.23
N ALA A 333 -13.56 19.51 -1.94
CA ALA A 333 -12.23 20.11 -1.88
C ALA A 333 -12.32 21.62 -2.07
N TYR A 334 -11.41 22.35 -1.45
CA TYR A 334 -11.26 23.79 -1.67
C TYR A 334 -10.17 24.06 -2.70
N HIS A 335 -10.47 24.81 -3.76
CA HIS A 335 -9.48 25.21 -4.78
C HIS A 335 -9.92 26.49 -5.51
N ALA A 336 -8.95 27.34 -5.86
CA ALA A 336 -9.16 28.59 -6.60
C ALA A 336 -10.31 29.48 -6.08
N ASP A 337 -10.34 29.75 -4.77
CA ASP A 337 -11.38 30.57 -4.12
C ASP A 337 -12.82 30.04 -4.34
N ALA A 338 -12.97 28.73 -4.45
CA ALA A 338 -14.26 28.05 -4.58
C ALA A 338 -14.26 26.67 -3.93
N VAL A 339 -15.46 26.19 -3.59
CA VAL A 339 -15.66 24.79 -3.17
C VAL A 339 -15.96 23.94 -4.38
N TRP A 340 -15.27 22.82 -4.48
CA TRP A 340 -15.49 21.79 -5.48
C TRP A 340 -16.12 20.57 -4.83
N SER A 341 -17.11 20.00 -5.50
CA SER A 341 -17.78 18.78 -5.05
C SER A 341 -17.80 17.71 -6.12
N GLY A 342 -17.63 16.45 -5.70
CA GLY A 342 -17.76 15.27 -6.56
C GLY A 342 -18.95 14.42 -6.13
N SER A 343 -19.69 13.87 -7.10
CA SER A 343 -20.96 13.19 -6.85
C SER A 343 -21.10 11.84 -7.57
N GLY A 344 -22.04 11.02 -7.05
CA GLY A 344 -22.62 9.85 -7.71
C GLY A 344 -23.17 10.13 -9.11
N ASP A 345 -23.57 11.37 -9.38
CA ASP A 345 -24.10 11.81 -10.67
C ASP A 345 -23.03 11.94 -11.77
N LYS A 346 -21.78 11.57 -11.43
CA LYS A 346 -20.59 11.55 -12.30
C LYS A 346 -20.03 12.94 -12.61
N THR A 347 -20.59 13.97 -11.99
CA THR A 347 -20.20 15.35 -12.22
C THR A 347 -19.33 15.87 -11.09
N MET A 348 -18.50 16.85 -11.42
CA MET A 348 -17.93 17.78 -10.46
C MET A 348 -18.63 19.12 -10.58
N ARG A 349 -18.79 19.83 -9.47
CA ARG A 349 -19.35 21.19 -9.47
C ARG A 349 -18.48 22.13 -8.68
N MET A 350 -18.37 23.36 -9.17
CA MET A 350 -17.76 24.48 -8.47
C MET A 350 -18.85 25.39 -7.90
N TRP A 351 -18.66 25.83 -6.67
CA TRP A 351 -19.60 26.65 -5.92
C TRP A 351 -18.92 27.89 -5.38
N ASP A 352 -19.63 29.02 -5.44
CA ASP A 352 -19.25 30.23 -4.70
C ASP A 352 -19.79 30.19 -3.26
N TYR A 353 -19.48 31.25 -2.51
CA TYR A 353 -19.97 31.48 -1.15
C TYR A 353 -21.49 31.64 -1.05
N ASP A 354 -22.14 32.11 -2.11
CA ASP A 354 -23.60 32.29 -2.13
C ASP A 354 -24.34 30.96 -2.33
N GLY A 355 -23.60 29.89 -2.66
CA GLY A 355 -24.11 28.55 -2.90
C GLY A 355 -24.58 28.34 -4.33
N ASP A 356 -24.24 29.25 -5.23
CA ASP A 356 -24.54 29.15 -6.64
C ASP A 356 -23.53 28.24 -7.34
N SER A 357 -24.04 27.45 -8.28
CA SER A 357 -23.19 26.56 -9.08
C SER A 357 -22.54 27.38 -10.18
N LEU A 358 -21.27 27.73 -10.00
CA LEU A 358 -20.47 28.46 -10.98
C LEU A 358 -20.14 27.59 -12.20
N MET A 359 -19.95 26.29 -11.98
CA MET A 359 -19.52 25.35 -13.03
C MET A 359 -20.02 23.93 -12.79
N VAL A 360 -20.19 23.19 -13.89
CA VAL A 360 -20.43 21.74 -13.90
C VAL A 360 -19.49 21.05 -14.89
N CYS A 361 -18.61 20.20 -14.39
CA CYS A 361 -17.72 19.36 -15.20
C CYS A 361 -18.35 17.96 -15.32
N ASN A 362 -18.58 17.50 -16.55
CA ASN A 362 -19.33 16.26 -16.85
C ASN A 362 -18.46 15.19 -17.51
N ASP A 363 -17.15 15.25 -17.29
CA ASP A 363 -16.19 14.48 -18.08
C ASP A 363 -15.88 13.09 -17.50
N HIS A 364 -16.11 12.88 -16.20
CA HIS A 364 -16.02 11.56 -15.58
C HIS A 364 -17.17 10.67 -16.05
N GLN A 365 -16.88 9.38 -16.25
CA GLN A 365 -17.87 8.44 -16.81
C GLN A 365 -18.65 7.67 -15.74
N LYS A 366 -18.19 7.75 -14.49
CA LYS A 366 -18.80 7.17 -13.30
C LYS A 366 -18.61 8.11 -12.10
N THR A 367 -19.18 7.73 -10.96
CA THR A 367 -19.10 8.41 -9.67
C THR A 367 -17.72 9.01 -9.39
N VAL A 368 -17.69 10.28 -8.97
CA VAL A 368 -16.48 10.95 -8.49
C VAL A 368 -16.35 10.65 -7.00
N THR A 369 -15.27 9.98 -6.59
CA THR A 369 -15.13 9.42 -5.24
C THR A 369 -14.30 10.29 -4.32
N CYS A 370 -13.31 10.99 -4.85
CA CYS A 370 -12.37 11.77 -4.07
C CYS A 370 -11.89 12.99 -4.86
N LEU A 371 -11.68 14.08 -4.14
CA LEU A 371 -11.11 15.32 -4.63
C LEU A 371 -9.95 15.71 -3.72
N LEU A 372 -8.90 16.29 -4.30
CA LEU A 372 -7.72 16.72 -3.55
C LEU A 372 -7.13 17.98 -4.19
N ARG A 373 -6.80 18.98 -3.38
CA ARG A 373 -5.95 20.10 -3.81
C ARG A 373 -4.49 19.73 -3.59
N ALA A 374 -3.70 19.72 -4.66
CA ALA A 374 -2.27 19.41 -4.61
C ALA A 374 -1.49 20.17 -5.68
N GLY A 375 -0.33 20.73 -5.30
CA GLY A 375 0.54 21.46 -6.23
C GLY A 375 -0.08 22.70 -6.87
N GLY A 376 -1.06 23.32 -6.20
CA GLY A 376 -1.79 24.47 -6.75
C GLY A 376 -2.93 24.10 -7.69
N ALA A 377 -3.19 22.81 -7.93
CA ALA A 377 -4.24 22.33 -8.83
C ALA A 377 -5.24 21.42 -8.10
N LEU A 378 -6.37 21.16 -8.77
CA LEU A 378 -7.39 20.23 -8.29
C LEU A 378 -7.21 18.85 -8.95
N TRP A 379 -7.31 17.80 -8.15
CA TRP A 379 -7.22 16.42 -8.55
C TRP A 379 -8.55 15.71 -8.27
N SER A 380 -8.93 14.80 -9.15
CA SER A 380 -10.12 13.97 -8.94
C SER A 380 -9.83 12.50 -9.20
N GLY A 381 -10.46 11.65 -8.39
CA GLY A 381 -10.52 10.21 -8.56
C GLY A 381 -11.95 9.76 -8.78
N SER A 382 -12.14 8.75 -9.63
CA SER A 382 -13.47 8.25 -9.97
C SER A 382 -13.54 6.72 -10.03
N HIS A 383 -14.76 6.20 -9.87
CA HIS A 383 -15.12 4.82 -10.18
C HIS A 383 -14.88 4.43 -11.65
N ASP A 384 -14.64 5.40 -12.55
CA ASP A 384 -14.22 5.13 -13.93
C ASP A 384 -12.75 4.70 -14.05
N GLY A 385 -12.02 4.66 -12.92
CA GLY A 385 -10.63 4.24 -12.82
C GLY A 385 -9.65 5.31 -13.25
N THR A 386 -10.09 6.55 -13.46
CA THR A 386 -9.22 7.66 -13.87
C THR A 386 -8.86 8.57 -12.70
N VAL A 387 -7.59 8.99 -12.68
CA VAL A 387 -7.12 10.14 -11.91
C VAL A 387 -6.94 11.31 -12.87
N ARG A 388 -7.57 12.44 -12.59
CA ARG A 388 -7.51 13.64 -13.45
C ARG A 388 -6.97 14.83 -12.69
N LEU A 389 -6.22 15.66 -13.41
CA LEU A 389 -5.70 16.95 -12.97
C LEU A 389 -6.45 18.04 -13.72
N TRP A 390 -7.01 18.99 -12.99
CA TRP A 390 -7.83 20.08 -13.50
C TRP A 390 -7.06 21.40 -13.44
N ASP A 391 -7.27 22.26 -14.44
CA ASP A 391 -6.77 23.63 -14.39
C ASP A 391 -7.58 24.49 -13.40
N ASP A 392 -7.12 25.71 -13.10
CA ASP A 392 -7.80 26.63 -12.17
C ASP A 392 -9.18 27.04 -12.62
N SER A 393 -9.46 26.93 -13.92
CA SER A 393 -10.78 27.19 -14.44
C SER A 393 -11.71 25.98 -14.27
N GLY A 394 -11.16 24.77 -14.10
CA GLY A 394 -11.88 23.50 -14.09
C GLY A 394 -12.50 23.09 -15.43
N PHE A 395 -12.34 23.89 -16.50
CA PHE A 395 -12.84 23.56 -17.83
C PHE A 395 -11.98 22.54 -18.56
N ASN A 396 -10.67 22.52 -18.30
CA ASN A 396 -9.79 21.53 -18.89
C ASN A 396 -9.25 20.58 -17.83
N PHE A 397 -8.99 19.36 -18.28
CA PHE A 397 -8.32 18.36 -17.47
C PHE A 397 -7.31 17.57 -18.29
N LYS A 398 -6.28 17.08 -17.60
CA LYS A 398 -5.39 16.04 -18.10
C LYS A 398 -5.73 14.75 -17.35
N THR A 399 -5.94 13.65 -18.09
CA THR A 399 -6.00 12.32 -17.44
C THR A 399 -4.58 11.88 -17.13
N ILE A 400 -4.26 11.77 -15.84
CA ILE A 400 -2.89 11.48 -15.38
C ILE A 400 -2.65 9.98 -15.35
N ALA A 401 -3.60 9.24 -14.79
CA ALA A 401 -3.48 7.79 -14.64
C ALA A 401 -4.81 7.09 -14.92
N ARG A 402 -4.70 5.83 -15.32
CA ARG A 402 -5.83 4.90 -15.50
C ARG A 402 -5.53 3.57 -14.81
N SER A 403 -6.45 3.14 -13.96
CA SER A 403 -6.53 1.79 -13.39
C SER A 403 -7.73 1.05 -13.98
N GLN A 404 -7.71 -0.28 -13.90
CA GLN A 404 -8.86 -1.12 -14.24
C GLN A 404 -9.93 -1.12 -13.14
N ALA A 405 -9.57 -0.67 -11.93
CA ALA A 405 -10.45 -0.58 -10.77
C ALA A 405 -10.78 0.88 -10.44
N ALA A 406 -11.80 1.06 -9.60
CA ALA A 406 -12.20 2.36 -9.07
C ALA A 406 -11.06 3.04 -8.30
N ILE A 407 -10.89 4.35 -8.48
CA ILE A 407 -10.06 5.16 -7.58
C ILE A 407 -10.85 5.42 -6.29
N SER A 408 -10.23 5.19 -5.15
CA SER A 408 -10.90 5.18 -3.84
C SER A 408 -10.49 6.33 -2.94
N CYS A 409 -9.22 6.70 -2.97
CA CYS A 409 -8.66 7.76 -2.15
C CYS A 409 -7.51 8.46 -2.89
N LEU A 410 -7.27 9.71 -2.52
CA LEU A 410 -6.15 10.51 -2.98
C LEU A 410 -5.47 11.12 -1.76
N ALA A 411 -4.15 11.14 -1.75
CA ALA A 411 -3.35 11.80 -0.72
C ALA A 411 -2.17 12.55 -1.35
N LEU A 412 -1.87 13.74 -0.83
CA LEU A 412 -0.63 14.43 -1.13
C LEU A 412 0.41 14.01 -0.09
N VAL A 413 1.49 13.38 -0.54
CA VAL A 413 2.62 13.01 0.31
C VAL A 413 3.90 13.53 -0.31
N GLY A 414 4.58 14.45 0.38
CA GLY A 414 5.70 15.19 -0.19
C GLY A 414 5.26 16.02 -1.40
N ASP A 415 5.92 15.81 -2.54
CA ASP A 415 5.65 16.46 -3.82
C ASP A 415 4.92 15.54 -4.81
N ARG A 416 4.19 14.53 -4.31
CA ARG A 416 3.51 13.52 -5.14
C ARG A 416 2.08 13.28 -4.69
N VAL A 417 1.22 13.03 -5.67
CA VAL A 417 -0.15 12.57 -5.45
C VAL A 417 -0.19 11.05 -5.53
N TRP A 418 -0.65 10.44 -4.44
CA TRP A 418 -0.83 9.01 -4.30
C TRP A 418 -2.32 8.68 -4.43
N ALA A 419 -2.65 7.71 -5.27
CA ALA A 419 -4.03 7.28 -5.49
C ALA A 419 -4.21 5.81 -5.16
N GLY A 420 -5.11 5.51 -4.24
CA GLY A 420 -5.53 4.15 -3.95
C GLY A 420 -6.57 3.65 -4.94
N CYS A 421 -6.47 2.38 -5.34
CA CYS A 421 -7.44 1.73 -6.20
C CYS A 421 -8.18 0.61 -5.47
N GLY A 422 -9.42 0.33 -5.89
CA GLY A 422 -10.22 -0.76 -5.37
C GLY A 422 -9.68 -2.16 -5.69
N GLY A 423 -8.78 -2.28 -6.67
CA GLY A 423 -8.10 -3.53 -7.05
C GLY A 423 -6.73 -3.73 -6.37
N GLY A 424 -6.42 -2.96 -5.33
CA GLY A 424 -5.16 -3.06 -4.56
C GLY A 424 -3.97 -2.31 -5.14
N GLN A 425 -4.13 -1.72 -6.33
CA GLN A 425 -3.09 -0.87 -6.91
C GLN A 425 -2.98 0.48 -6.20
N VAL A 426 -1.75 0.97 -6.08
CA VAL A 426 -1.44 2.34 -5.65
C VAL A 426 -0.76 3.05 -6.81
N LEU A 427 -1.26 4.20 -7.22
CA LEU A 427 -0.70 4.99 -8.32
C LEU A 427 0.05 6.18 -7.75
N ILE A 428 1.20 6.50 -8.33
CA ILE A 428 2.03 7.63 -7.92
C ILE A 428 2.11 8.59 -9.08
N CYS A 429 1.70 9.83 -8.84
CA CYS A 429 1.69 10.90 -9.82
C CYS A 429 2.54 12.07 -9.32
N ASP A 430 3.29 12.72 -10.21
CA ASP A 430 3.92 13.99 -9.90
C ASP A 430 2.92 15.15 -9.96
N LEU A 431 3.29 16.31 -9.43
CA LEU A 431 2.44 17.50 -9.47
C LEU A 431 2.34 18.14 -10.86
N LYS A 432 3.20 17.74 -11.81
CA LYS A 432 3.15 18.22 -13.21
C LYS A 432 2.15 17.44 -14.06
N GLY A 433 1.55 16.39 -13.50
CA GLY A 433 0.55 15.58 -14.16
C GLY A 433 1.14 14.44 -14.97
N GLU A 434 2.14 13.75 -14.45
CA GLU A 434 2.65 12.49 -15.00
C GLU A 434 2.47 11.36 -13.98
N CYS A 435 1.96 10.23 -14.45
CA CYS A 435 1.91 9.00 -13.65
C CYS A 435 3.32 8.39 -13.63
N LEU A 436 4.02 8.54 -12.51
CA LEU A 436 5.37 8.03 -12.31
C LEU A 436 5.38 6.51 -12.17
N ARG A 437 4.42 5.94 -11.43
CA ARG A 437 4.40 4.50 -11.15
C ARG A 437 3.02 3.96 -10.86
N LYS A 438 2.84 2.66 -11.15
CA LYS A 438 1.70 1.85 -10.71
C LYS A 438 2.23 0.72 -9.82
N CYS A 439 2.06 0.87 -8.52
CA CYS A 439 2.53 -0.07 -7.53
C CYS A 439 1.46 -1.13 -7.29
N SER A 440 1.89 -2.39 -7.24
CA SER A 440 1.02 -3.53 -6.89
C SER A 440 1.54 -4.10 -5.58
N GLY A 441 0.71 -4.12 -4.54
CA GLY A 441 1.07 -4.65 -3.22
C GLY A 441 -0.15 -5.22 -2.52
N HIS A 442 -1.19 -4.40 -2.37
CA HIS A 442 -2.47 -4.85 -1.85
C HIS A 442 -3.20 -5.75 -2.85
N ARG A 443 -4.03 -6.64 -2.31
CA ARG A 443 -5.00 -7.51 -3.00
C ARG A 443 -6.44 -7.02 -2.79
N GLY A 444 -6.65 -6.15 -1.80
CA GLY A 444 -7.94 -5.57 -1.43
C GLY A 444 -8.10 -4.11 -1.83
N TRP A 445 -9.25 -3.54 -1.48
CA TRP A 445 -9.56 -2.14 -1.76
C TRP A 445 -8.67 -1.23 -0.91
N VAL A 446 -7.85 -0.38 -1.53
CA VAL A 446 -7.03 0.59 -0.77
C VAL A 446 -7.95 1.66 -0.20
N HIS A 447 -8.05 1.79 1.11
CA HIS A 447 -9.02 2.68 1.76
C HIS A 447 -8.43 4.03 2.14
N ALA A 448 -7.18 4.04 2.61
CA ALA A 448 -6.54 5.27 3.06
C ALA A 448 -5.04 5.23 2.80
N ILE A 449 -4.48 6.42 2.57
CA ILE A 449 -3.06 6.68 2.35
C ILE A 449 -2.67 7.88 3.22
N VAL A 450 -1.55 7.78 3.92
CA VAL A 450 -1.00 8.88 4.74
C VAL A 450 0.52 8.97 4.58
N GLY A 451 1.07 10.17 4.66
CA GLY A 451 2.50 10.41 4.70
C GLY A 451 2.99 10.63 6.13
N VAL A 452 4.07 9.97 6.52
CA VAL A 452 4.76 10.19 7.80
C VAL A 452 6.26 10.26 7.53
N ASP A 453 6.90 11.37 7.90
CA ASP A 453 8.34 11.59 7.78
C ASP A 453 8.93 11.26 6.39
N GLY A 454 8.18 11.57 5.33
CA GLY A 454 8.59 11.35 3.93
C GLY A 454 8.38 9.92 3.43
N GLN A 455 7.92 9.01 4.29
CA GLN A 455 7.45 7.68 3.92
C GLN A 455 5.94 7.68 3.71
N VAL A 456 5.45 6.73 2.91
CA VAL A 456 4.03 6.64 2.58
C VAL A 456 3.48 5.36 3.16
N TRP A 457 2.32 5.44 3.79
CA TRP A 457 1.61 4.30 4.34
C TRP A 457 0.28 4.16 3.64
N SER A 458 -0.09 2.94 3.27
CA SER A 458 -1.42 2.64 2.74
C SER A 458 -2.05 1.46 3.44
N GLY A 459 -3.33 1.61 3.77
CA GLY A 459 -4.16 0.55 4.34
C GLY A 459 -5.20 0.07 3.34
N ALA A 460 -5.40 -1.24 3.27
CA ALA A 460 -6.39 -1.83 2.38
C ALA A 460 -7.30 -2.85 3.07
N GLY A 461 -8.39 -3.17 2.37
CA GLY A 461 -9.44 -4.05 2.89
C GLY A 461 -9.11 -5.54 2.95
N ASP A 462 -7.87 -5.92 2.62
CA ASP A 462 -7.29 -7.25 2.76
C ASP A 462 -6.45 -7.40 4.05
N ASP A 463 -6.67 -6.49 5.00
CA ASP A 463 -5.97 -6.36 6.28
C ASP A 463 -4.52 -5.88 6.20
N SER A 464 -4.00 -5.64 4.99
CA SER A 464 -2.61 -5.23 4.85
C SER A 464 -2.42 -3.72 5.05
N LEU A 465 -1.37 -3.40 5.79
CA LEU A 465 -0.79 -2.07 5.91
C LEU A 465 0.61 -2.14 5.26
N ILE A 466 0.82 -1.31 4.24
CA ILE A 466 2.06 -1.28 3.47
C ILE A 466 2.76 0.05 3.65
N LEU A 467 4.06 -0.02 3.93
CA LEU A 467 4.98 1.09 3.96
C LEU A 467 5.73 1.16 2.62
N TRP A 468 5.72 2.34 2.00
CA TRP A 468 6.36 2.61 0.73
C TRP A 468 7.46 3.66 0.88
N ASP A 469 8.48 3.53 0.04
CA ASP A 469 9.41 4.64 -0.21
C ASP A 469 8.74 5.70 -1.12
N ALA A 470 9.41 6.84 -1.30
CA ALA A 470 8.90 7.90 -2.17
C ALA A 470 8.79 7.49 -3.65
N ALA A 471 9.53 6.46 -4.08
CA ALA A 471 9.52 5.92 -5.44
C ALA A 471 8.44 4.84 -5.65
N GLY A 472 7.73 4.43 -4.60
CA GLY A 472 6.69 3.41 -4.66
C GLY A 472 7.18 1.97 -4.54
N HIS A 473 8.40 1.74 -4.07
CA HIS A 473 8.83 0.42 -3.65
C HIS A 473 8.21 0.10 -2.30
N THR A 474 7.77 -1.15 -2.15
CA THR A 474 7.28 -1.66 -0.87
C THR A 474 8.46 -1.90 0.05
N LEU A 475 8.62 -1.02 1.05
CA LEU A 475 9.61 -1.19 2.09
C LEU A 475 9.18 -2.29 3.07
N ARG A 476 7.89 -2.29 3.48
CA ARG A 476 7.35 -3.25 4.46
C ARG A 476 5.87 -3.52 4.26
N GLU A 477 5.40 -4.68 4.69
CA GLU A 477 3.99 -5.11 4.67
C GLU A 477 3.68 -5.82 6.00
N THR A 478 2.53 -5.53 6.63
CA THR A 478 2.10 -6.23 7.84
C THR A 478 1.61 -7.64 7.52
N ALA A 479 2.03 -8.62 8.32
CA ALA A 479 1.50 -9.99 8.25
C ALA A 479 0.22 -10.20 9.07
N GLU A 480 -0.17 -9.21 9.89
CA GLU A 480 -1.36 -9.30 10.73
C GLU A 480 -2.65 -9.31 9.90
N LYS A 481 -3.51 -10.28 10.20
CA LYS A 481 -4.86 -10.39 9.65
C LYS A 481 -5.86 -9.78 10.63
N GLY A 482 -6.95 -9.21 10.13
CA GLY A 482 -8.10 -8.75 10.91
C GLY A 482 -8.23 -7.23 11.13
N ASN A 483 -7.24 -6.40 10.78
CA ASN A 483 -7.33 -4.94 10.98
C ASN A 483 -8.27 -4.28 9.95
N ASN A 484 -8.20 -4.67 8.67
CA ASN A 484 -8.92 -4.04 7.56
C ASN A 484 -8.95 -2.50 7.66
N PRO A 485 -7.78 -1.84 7.64
CA PRO A 485 -7.66 -0.42 7.97
C PRO A 485 -8.52 0.43 7.01
N LYS A 486 -9.52 1.11 7.57
CA LYS A 486 -10.42 2.04 6.86
C LYS A 486 -9.92 3.47 6.92
N ALA A 487 -9.27 3.85 8.02
CA ALA A 487 -8.73 5.17 8.24
C ALA A 487 -7.27 5.09 8.73
N LEU A 488 -6.45 6.01 8.24
CA LEU A 488 -5.07 6.18 8.65
C LEU A 488 -4.86 7.66 9.02
N CYS A 489 -4.06 7.90 10.06
CA CYS A 489 -3.68 9.25 10.46
C CYS A 489 -2.25 9.27 11.01
N GLU A 490 -1.50 10.33 10.71
CA GLU A 490 -0.27 10.66 11.43
C GLU A 490 -0.67 11.33 12.75
N PHE A 491 -0.23 10.77 13.87
CA PHE A 491 -0.40 11.41 15.17
C PHE A 491 0.78 11.10 16.09
N ALA A 492 1.38 12.17 16.62
CA ALA A 492 2.55 12.12 17.50
C ALA A 492 3.76 11.38 16.89
N GLY A 493 4.00 11.55 15.57
CA GLY A 493 5.13 10.95 14.87
C GLY A 493 4.96 9.45 14.60
N ARG A 494 3.75 8.93 14.75
CA ARG A 494 3.40 7.52 14.52
C ARG A 494 2.20 7.41 13.61
N VAL A 495 2.04 6.23 12.99
CA VAL A 495 0.86 5.92 12.19
C VAL A 495 -0.18 5.26 13.06
N TRP A 496 -1.37 5.85 13.06
CA TRP A 496 -2.53 5.31 13.74
C TRP A 496 -3.50 4.79 12.68
N THR A 497 -3.93 3.53 12.83
CA THR A 497 -4.91 2.92 11.93
C THR A 497 -6.20 2.60 12.67
N GLY A 498 -7.33 2.93 12.06
CA GLY A 498 -8.65 2.51 12.49
C GLY A 498 -9.19 1.40 11.60
N GLY A 499 -9.53 0.27 12.22
CA GLY A 499 -9.96 -0.95 11.54
C GLY A 499 -11.47 -1.21 11.54
N VAL A 500 -11.85 -2.31 10.88
CA VAL A 500 -13.21 -2.90 10.90
C VAL A 500 -13.52 -3.55 12.27
N ASP A 501 -12.48 -3.98 12.98
CA ASP A 501 -12.59 -4.54 14.33
C ASP A 501 -12.93 -3.50 15.42
N GLY A 502 -12.94 -2.21 15.08
CA GLY A 502 -13.14 -1.10 16.03
C GLY A 502 -11.93 -0.79 16.90
N VAL A 503 -10.82 -1.50 16.68
CA VAL A 503 -9.56 -1.29 17.39
C VAL A 503 -8.75 -0.23 16.67
N ILE A 504 -8.08 0.62 17.46
CA ILE A 504 -7.09 1.54 16.91
C ILE A 504 -5.71 0.98 17.19
N LYS A 505 -4.90 0.86 16.15
CA LYS A 505 -3.54 0.32 16.23
C LYS A 505 -2.51 1.41 15.96
N ILE A 506 -1.45 1.44 16.77
CA ILE A 506 -0.33 2.39 16.64
C ILE A 506 0.89 1.64 16.10
N TRP A 507 1.49 2.17 15.04
CA TRP A 507 2.61 1.57 14.32
C TRP A 507 3.85 2.47 14.34
N GLU A 508 5.01 1.82 14.32
CA GLU A 508 6.35 2.44 14.26
C GLU A 508 7.27 1.69 13.29
#